data_AF-A0A3B9G779-F1
#
_entry.id   AF-A0A3B9G779-F1
#
_cell.length_a   1.000
_cell.length_b   1.000
_cell.length_c   1.000
_cell.angle_alpha   90.00
_cell.angle_beta   90.00
_cell.angle_gamma   90.00
#
_symmetry.space_group_name_H-M   'P 1'
#
loop_
_entity.id
_entity.type
_entity.pdbx_description
1 polymer ?
#
loop_
_entity_poly.entity_id
_entity_poly.type
_entity_poly.pdbx_seq_one_letter_code
_entity_poly.pdbx_strand_id
1 'polypeptide(L)'
;MPVVEPTPAPAPVEDTKLGDDEIIALMKDSIAGGAVKEFTSDQVKGWKTNGEETIDGTEYQTGLAAYEAATIFGVRPVQAKALIKDGKIERWVYAKSGMEIQ
;
A
#
# COMPACT_ATOMS: atom_id res chain seq x y z
N MET A 1 11.29 44.70 -13.25
CA MET A 1 11.78 43.31 -13.12
C MET A 1 10.61 42.45 -12.67
N PRO A 2 9.87 41.77 -13.56
CA PRO A 2 8.86 40.83 -13.11
C PRO A 2 9.52 39.45 -12.88
N VAL A 3 9.23 38.92 -11.71
CA VAL A 3 9.80 37.72 -11.08
C VAL A 3 9.50 36.48 -11.91
N VAL A 4 10.56 35.72 -12.21
CA VAL A 4 10.51 34.45 -12.92
C VAL A 4 9.79 33.38 -12.09
N GLU A 5 8.69 32.91 -12.67
CA GLU A 5 8.13 31.55 -12.69
C GLU A 5 7.96 30.79 -11.36
N PRO A 6 6.71 30.43 -10.97
CA PRO A 6 6.53 29.35 -10.01
C PRO A 6 7.09 28.07 -10.64
N THR A 7 8.04 27.43 -9.96
CA THR A 7 8.45 26.05 -10.22
C THR A 7 7.19 25.20 -10.50
N PRO A 8 7.13 24.43 -11.59
CA PRO A 8 5.98 23.56 -11.81
C PRO A 8 5.91 22.61 -10.63
N ALA A 9 4.82 22.73 -9.86
CA ALA A 9 4.34 21.63 -9.03
C ALA A 9 4.33 20.38 -9.94
N PRO A 10 4.81 19.22 -9.49
CA PRO A 10 4.64 18.00 -10.26
C PRO A 10 3.15 17.91 -10.61
N ALA A 11 2.86 17.82 -11.91
CA ALA A 11 1.51 17.85 -12.44
C ALA A 11 0.61 16.89 -11.65
N PRO A 12 -0.64 17.28 -11.33
CA PRO A 12 -1.60 16.31 -10.86
C PRO A 12 -1.81 15.34 -12.02
N VAL A 13 -1.27 14.13 -11.89
CA VAL A 13 -1.70 13.00 -12.70
C VAL A 13 -3.08 12.57 -12.19
N GLU A 14 -4.09 13.43 -12.40
CA GLU A 14 -5.43 12.95 -12.72
C GLU A 14 -5.23 12.20 -14.06
N ASP A 15 -5.60 10.93 -14.24
CA ASP A 15 -6.86 10.28 -13.94
C ASP A 15 -6.64 8.74 -13.90
N THR A 16 -7.42 8.01 -13.08
CA THR A 16 -7.46 6.51 -12.90
C THR A 16 -6.66 5.91 -11.73
N LYS A 17 -6.05 6.71 -10.85
CA LYS A 17 -5.48 6.19 -9.59
C LYS A 17 -6.41 6.44 -8.41
N LEU A 18 -6.61 5.42 -7.58
CA LEU A 18 -7.29 5.54 -6.28
C LEU A 18 -6.58 6.60 -5.43
N GLY A 19 -7.35 7.48 -4.79
CA GLY A 19 -6.81 8.43 -3.83
C GLY A 19 -6.18 7.73 -2.63
N ASP A 20 -5.34 8.44 -1.87
CA ASP A 20 -4.64 7.82 -0.74
C ASP A 20 -5.58 7.23 0.31
N ASP A 21 -6.68 7.92 0.58
CA ASP A 21 -7.71 7.48 1.52
C ASP A 21 -8.45 6.24 0.99
N GLU A 22 -8.72 6.18 -0.31
CA GLU A 22 -9.34 5.01 -0.95
C GLU A 22 -8.43 3.78 -0.90
N ILE A 23 -7.12 3.96 -1.15
CA ILE A 23 -6.14 2.87 -1.01
C ILE A 23 -6.18 2.32 0.41
N ILE A 24 -6.14 3.19 1.42
CA ILE A 24 -6.15 2.77 2.82
C ILE A 24 -7.48 2.09 3.17
N ALA A 25 -8.61 2.60 2.68
CA ALA A 25 -9.92 2.00 2.88
C ALA A 25 -10.00 0.61 2.23
N LEU A 26 -9.54 0.47 0.99
CA LEU A 26 -9.49 -0.78 0.25
C LEU A 26 -8.61 -1.82 0.97
N MET A 27 -7.46 -1.39 1.48
CA MET A 27 -6.57 -2.23 2.28
C MET A 27 -7.24 -2.75 3.54
N LYS A 28 -7.92 -1.87 4.28
CA LYS A 28 -8.67 -2.25 5.49
C LYS A 28 -9.80 -3.22 5.16
N ASP A 29 -10.57 -2.94 4.10
CA ASP A 29 -11.68 -3.79 3.64
C ASP A 29 -11.18 -5.16 3.20
N SER A 30 -10.09 -5.22 2.42
CA SER A 30 -9.48 -6.48 1.97
C SER A 30 -9.01 -7.35 3.13
N ILE A 31 -8.33 -6.77 4.12
CA ILE A 31 -7.91 -7.51 5.33
C ILE A 31 -9.14 -7.95 6.14
N ALA A 32 -10.13 -7.06 6.34
CA ALA A 32 -11.36 -7.39 7.05
C ALA A 32 -12.20 -8.47 6.33
N GLY A 33 -12.15 -8.51 5.00
CA GLY A 33 -12.75 -9.52 4.15
C GLY A 33 -11.99 -10.85 4.12
N GLY A 34 -10.85 -10.95 4.79
CA GLY A 34 -10.07 -12.18 4.92
C GLY A 34 -9.12 -12.46 3.75
N ALA A 35 -8.72 -11.44 2.99
CA ALA A 35 -7.67 -11.57 1.97
C ALA A 35 -6.28 -11.84 2.58
N VAL A 36 -6.13 -11.54 3.88
CA VAL A 36 -4.94 -11.84 4.66
C VAL A 36 -5.37 -12.57 5.94
N LYS A 37 -4.80 -13.74 6.19
CA LYS A 37 -5.05 -14.53 7.41
C LYS A 37 -3.94 -14.37 8.44
N GLU A 38 -2.76 -13.94 8.01
CA GLU A 38 -1.60 -13.76 8.90
C GLU A 38 -1.76 -12.60 9.90
N PHE A 39 -2.57 -11.58 9.60
CA PHE A 39 -2.85 -10.47 10.51
C PHE A 39 -4.20 -9.82 10.22
N THR A 40 -4.71 -9.06 11.19
CA THR A 40 -5.94 -8.26 11.03
C THR A 40 -5.63 -6.77 10.95
N SER A 41 -6.57 -5.99 10.41
CA SER A 41 -6.45 -4.53 10.31
C SER A 41 -6.26 -3.84 11.67
N ASP A 42 -6.69 -4.47 12.77
CA ASP A 42 -6.50 -4.01 14.15
C ASP A 42 -5.03 -4.11 14.61
N GLN A 43 -4.28 -5.10 14.10
CA GLN A 43 -2.85 -5.23 14.38
C GLN A 43 -2.00 -4.22 13.60
N VAL A 44 -2.58 -3.56 12.58
CA VAL A 44 -1.90 -2.56 11.78
C VAL A 44 -1.79 -1.25 12.56
N LYS A 45 -0.55 -0.89 12.91
CA LYS A 45 -0.19 0.34 13.62
C LYS A 45 -0.01 1.55 12.71
N GLY A 46 0.17 1.33 11.41
CA GLY A 46 0.35 2.43 10.45
C GLY A 46 -0.05 2.05 9.04
N TRP A 47 -0.68 2.98 8.35
CA TRP A 47 -1.07 2.86 6.94
C TRP A 47 -0.36 3.96 6.16
N LYS A 48 0.18 3.62 5.00
CA LYS A 48 0.86 4.58 4.13
C LYS A 48 0.74 4.17 2.67
N THR A 49 0.55 5.12 1.78
CA THR A 49 0.61 4.87 0.33
C THR A 49 2.05 4.94 -0.17
N ASN A 50 2.37 4.18 -1.22
CA ASN A 50 3.76 3.98 -1.66
C ASN A 50 3.94 4.12 -3.19
N GLY A 51 3.11 4.91 -3.88
CA GLY A 51 3.05 4.89 -5.35
C GLY A 51 2.09 3.79 -5.80
N GLU A 52 2.05 3.20 -6.98
CA GLU A 52 2.88 3.14 -8.17
C GLU A 52 4.19 2.38 -8.06
N GLU A 53 4.08 1.07 -8.23
CA GLU A 53 5.20 0.17 -8.43
C GLU A 53 4.91 -0.75 -9.63
N THR A 54 5.89 -0.92 -10.51
CA THR A 54 5.81 -1.88 -11.61
C THR A 54 6.40 -3.21 -11.18
N ILE A 55 5.58 -4.27 -11.20
CA ILE A 55 5.96 -5.63 -10.84
C ILE A 55 5.68 -6.53 -12.05
N ASP A 56 6.70 -7.25 -12.52
CA ASP A 56 6.60 -8.14 -13.70
C ASP A 56 6.01 -7.44 -14.95
N GLY A 57 6.34 -6.16 -15.14
CA GLY A 57 5.86 -5.36 -16.28
C GLY A 57 4.41 -4.88 -16.16
N THR A 58 3.76 -5.11 -15.01
CA THR A 58 2.43 -4.58 -14.70
C THR A 58 2.55 -3.48 -13.65
N GLU A 59 1.90 -2.34 -13.88
CA GLU A 59 1.83 -1.24 -12.92
C GLU A 59 0.74 -1.52 -11.87
N TYR A 60 1.11 -1.38 -10.60
CA TYR A 60 0.23 -1.51 -9.45
C TYR A 60 0.30 -0.24 -8.60
N GLN A 61 -0.85 0.21 -8.10
CA GLN A 61 -0.86 1.07 -6.93
C GLN A 61 -0.46 0.25 -5.71
N THR A 62 0.32 0.83 -4.81
CA THR A 62 0.81 0.12 -3.63
C THR A 62 0.50 0.88 -2.36
N GLY A 63 0.01 0.14 -1.39
CA GLY A 63 -0.19 0.63 -0.03
C GLY A 63 0.55 -0.25 0.96
N LEU A 64 1.08 0.36 2.02
CA LEU A 64 1.84 -0.26 3.08
C LEU A 64 1.04 -0.26 4.38
N ALA A 65 0.85 -1.44 4.94
CA ALA A 65 0.31 -1.67 6.27
C ALA A 65 1.45 -2.13 7.19
N ALA A 66 1.85 -1.28 8.11
CA ALA A 66 2.81 -1.59 9.16
C ALA A 66 2.08 -2.21 10.34
N TYR A 67 2.34 -3.48 10.64
CA TYR A 67 1.72 -4.23 11.72
C TYR A 67 2.76 -4.95 12.57
N GLU A 68 2.33 -5.43 13.72
CA GLU A 68 3.17 -6.18 14.64
C GLU A 68 2.84 -7.67 14.57
N ALA A 69 3.77 -8.48 14.03
CA ALA A 69 3.62 -9.92 13.95
C ALA A 69 4.27 -10.60 15.16
N ALA A 70 3.52 -11.44 15.86
CA ALA A 70 4.04 -12.24 16.97
C ALA A 70 4.72 -13.51 16.43
N THR A 71 6.02 -13.65 16.66
CA THR A 71 6.80 -14.83 16.30
C THR A 71 7.34 -15.52 17.55
N ILE A 72 7.92 -16.71 17.39
CA ILE A 72 8.63 -17.41 18.48
C ILE A 72 9.78 -16.58 19.08
N PHE A 73 10.28 -15.57 18.35
CA PHE A 73 11.34 -14.65 18.79
C PHE A 73 10.79 -13.33 19.36
N GLY A 74 9.48 -13.24 19.59
CA GLY A 74 8.79 -12.04 20.05
C GLY A 74 8.05 -11.31 18.93
N VAL A 75 7.52 -10.14 19.29
CA VAL A 75 6.77 -9.27 18.39
C VAL A 75 7.74 -8.45 17.54
N ARG A 76 7.57 -8.49 16.21
CA ARG A 76 8.42 -7.78 15.25
C ARG A 76 7.55 -6.88 14.38
N PRO A 77 7.99 -5.65 14.07
CA PRO A 77 7.31 -4.83 13.09
C PRO A 77 7.48 -5.46 11.71
N VAL A 78 6.37 -5.62 11.01
CA VAL A 78 6.28 -6.16 9.66
C VAL A 78 5.53 -5.16 8.79
N GLN A 79 5.91 -5.06 7.54
CA GLN A 79 5.22 -4.22 6.57
C GLN A 79 4.64 -5.12 5.48
N ALA A 80 3.31 -5.14 5.38
CA ALA A 80 2.60 -5.73 4.27
C ALA A 80 2.39 -4.65 3.20
N LYS A 81 2.57 -5.02 1.94
CA LYS A 81 2.35 -4.21 0.76
C LYS A 81 1.17 -4.78 0.00
N ALA A 82 0.09 -4.03 -0.12
CA ALA A 82 -1.03 -4.36 -0.99
C ALA A 82 -0.66 -3.95 -2.41
N LEU A 83 -0.84 -4.86 -3.37
CA LEU A 83 -0.74 -4.58 -4.80
C LEU A 83 -2.14 -4.35 -5.33
N ILE A 84 -2.39 -3.14 -5.80
CA ILE A 84 -3.70 -2.65 -6.17
C ILE A 84 -3.71 -2.42 -7.68
N LYS A 85 -4.69 -3.02 -8.35
CA LYS A 85 -4.88 -2.91 -9.79
C LYS A 85 -6.37 -2.82 -10.08
N ASP A 86 -6.75 -1.97 -11.03
CA ASP A 86 -8.16 -1.78 -11.41
C ASP A 86 -9.08 -1.48 -10.20
N GLY A 87 -8.57 -0.73 -9.22
CA GLY A 87 -9.31 -0.37 -8.01
C GLY A 87 -9.48 -1.49 -6.98
N LYS A 88 -8.76 -2.62 -7.12
CA LYS A 88 -8.88 -3.79 -6.25
C LYS A 88 -7.52 -4.29 -5.81
N ILE A 89 -7.45 -4.88 -4.62
CA ILE A 89 -6.23 -5.56 -4.19
C ILE A 89 -6.12 -6.87 -4.96
N GLU A 90 -5.12 -6.96 -5.83
CA GLU A 90 -4.81 -8.18 -6.56
C GLU A 90 -4.16 -9.20 -5.64
N ARG A 91 -3.20 -8.76 -4.80
CA ARG A 91 -2.52 -9.60 -3.82
C ARG A 91 -1.80 -8.78 -2.75
N TRP A 92 -1.48 -9.44 -1.65
CA TRP A 92 -0.67 -8.88 -0.58
C TRP A 92 0.73 -9.50 -0.59
N VAL A 93 1.76 -8.69 -0.42
CA VAL A 93 3.15 -9.15 -0.35
C VAL A 93 3.89 -8.51 0.80
N TYR A 94 4.86 -9.19 1.40
CA TYR A 94 5.75 -8.61 2.38
C TYR A 94 6.61 -7.52 1.74
N ALA A 95 6.58 -6.28 2.23
CA ALA A 95 7.33 -5.18 1.65
C ALA A 95 8.85 -5.42 1.64
N LYS A 96 9.35 -6.20 2.61
CA LYS A 96 10.79 -6.50 2.74
C LYS A 96 11.29 -7.59 1.77
N SER A 97 10.46 -8.59 1.47
CA SER A 97 10.89 -9.77 0.69
C SER A 97 10.16 -9.93 -0.64
N GLY A 98 9.05 -9.25 -0.86
CA GLY A 98 8.15 -9.45 -1.99
C GLY A 98 7.39 -10.79 -1.95
N MET A 99 7.49 -11.56 -0.86
CA MET A 99 6.77 -12.83 -0.71
C MET A 99 5.27 -12.58 -0.54
N GLU A 100 4.43 -13.39 -1.17
CA GLU A 100 2.97 -13.30 -1.02
C GLU A 100 2.53 -13.63 0.41
N ILE A 101 1.52 -12.91 0.89
CA ILE A 101 0.87 -13.06 2.20
C ILE A 101 -0.46 -13.77 1.98
N GLN A 102 -0.77 -14.79 2.79
CA GLN A 102 -1.99 -15.61 2.69
C GLN A 102 -2.94 -15.51 3.89
#